data_AF-A0A2N0QKJ3-F1
#
_entry.id   AF-A0A2N0QKJ3-F1
#
_cell.length_a   1.000
_cell.length_b   1.000
_cell.length_c   1.000
_cell.angle_alpha   90.00
_cell.angle_beta   90.00
_cell.angle_gamma   90.00
#
_symmetry.space_group_name_H-M   'P 1'
#
loop_
_entity.id
_entity.type
_entity.pdbx_description
1 polymer ?
#
loop_
_entity_poly.entity_id
_entity_poly.type
_entity_poly.pdbx_seq_one_letter_code
_entity_poly.pdbx_strand_id
1 'polypeptide(L)'
;MKVFIENEGILNSFEVISNLNWNLEYFNNITDLILQNPNLTYNIRKLKLDISCPNLIQFLKFLYTNCNSISMIVLNSLYSTVDNRLLVEKYLSQIIISQHNLKKILF
;
A
#
# COMPACT_ATOMS: atom_id res chain seq x y z
N MET A 1 14.01 -20.52 8.47
CA MET A 1 13.76 -20.65 7.01
C MET A 1 13.53 -19.25 6.47
N LYS A 2 14.45 -18.71 5.66
CA LYS A 2 14.25 -17.43 4.94
C LYS A 2 13.75 -17.80 3.56
N VAL A 3 12.46 -17.59 3.29
CA VAL A 3 11.91 -17.75 1.95
C VAL A 3 12.34 -16.53 1.15
N PHE A 4 13.35 -16.68 0.30
CA PHE A 4 13.68 -15.69 -0.73
C PHE A 4 12.75 -15.95 -1.91
N ILE A 5 11.83 -15.03 -2.18
CA ILE A 5 11.06 -15.04 -3.41
C ILE A 5 11.91 -14.28 -4.44
N GLU A 6 12.55 -15.01 -5.36
CA GLU A 6 13.12 -14.42 -6.56
C GLU A 6 11.97 -13.84 -7.38
N ASN A 7 11.77 -12.53 -7.29
CA ASN A 7 10.62 -11.87 -7.86
C ASN A 7 10.81 -11.59 -9.36
N GLU A 8 10.70 -12.63 -10.19
CA GLU A 8 10.50 -12.45 -11.64
C GLU A 8 9.09 -11.95 -11.98
N GLY A 9 8.15 -12.07 -11.04
CA GLY A 9 6.77 -11.58 -11.15
C GLY A 9 6.68 -10.06 -10.93
N ILE A 10 6.45 -9.31 -12.01
CA ILE A 10 6.20 -7.86 -11.91
C ILE A 10 4.79 -7.63 -11.36
N LEU A 11 4.67 -7.17 -10.12
CA LEU A 11 3.39 -6.79 -9.52
C LEU A 11 2.88 -5.47 -10.09
N ASN A 12 2.07 -5.55 -11.14
CA ASN A 12 1.54 -4.37 -11.84
C ASN A 12 0.34 -3.73 -11.14
N SER A 13 -0.48 -4.52 -10.44
CA SER A 13 -1.62 -4.05 -9.63
C SER A 13 -1.51 -4.57 -8.21
N PHE A 14 -1.72 -3.70 -7.22
CA PHE A 14 -1.82 -4.05 -5.82
C PHE A 14 -3.18 -3.58 -5.30
N GLU A 15 -4.04 -4.53 -4.94
CA GLU A 15 -5.41 -4.26 -4.51
C GLU A 15 -5.69 -4.97 -3.19
N VAL A 16 -6.12 -4.20 -2.20
CA VAL A 16 -6.52 -4.73 -0.89
C VAL A 16 -7.93 -4.25 -0.60
N ILE A 17 -8.83 -5.22 -0.40
CA ILE A 17 -10.23 -4.98 -0.11
C ILE A 17 -10.59 -5.79 1.13
N SER A 18 -11.00 -5.11 2.19
CA SER A 18 -11.29 -5.71 3.48
C SER A 18 -12.69 -5.37 3.95
N ASN A 19 -13.60 -6.34 3.88
CA ASN A 19 -14.99 -6.14 4.27
C ASN A 19 -15.27 -6.37 5.78
N LEU A 20 -14.34 -6.97 6.54
CA LEU A 20 -14.54 -7.40 7.95
C LEU A 20 -13.23 -7.46 8.76
N ASN A 21 -13.33 -7.38 10.10
CA ASN A 21 -12.22 -7.44 11.07
C ASN A 21 -11.29 -8.67 10.93
N TRP A 22 -11.74 -9.77 10.34
CA TRP A 22 -10.92 -10.99 10.15
C TRP A 22 -9.82 -10.85 9.09
N ASN A 23 -9.88 -9.83 8.23
CA ASN A 23 -8.91 -9.63 7.16
C ASN A 23 -7.67 -8.82 7.61
N LEU A 24 -7.65 -8.34 8.85
CA LEU A 24 -6.56 -7.49 9.38
C LEU A 24 -5.27 -8.27 9.61
N GLU A 25 -5.37 -9.49 10.14
CA GLU A 25 -4.20 -10.34 10.41
C GLU A 25 -3.50 -10.76 9.11
N TYR A 26 -4.28 -11.09 8.07
CA TYR A 26 -3.74 -11.41 6.75
C TYR A 26 -3.02 -10.22 6.12
N PHE A 27 -3.60 -9.02 6.21
CA PHE A 27 -2.92 -7.83 5.70
C PHE A 27 -1.63 -7.54 6.46
N ASN A 28 -1.60 -7.73 7.77
CA ASN A 28 -0.39 -7.57 8.57
C ASN A 28 0.71 -8.53 8.10
N ASN A 29 0.40 -9.81 7.94
CA ASN A 29 1.34 -10.82 7.47
C ASN A 29 1.85 -10.52 6.05
N ILE A 30 0.95 -10.09 5.14
CA ILE A 30 1.32 -9.71 3.77
C ILE A 30 2.22 -8.46 3.77
N THR A 31 1.91 -7.48 4.63
CA THR A 31 2.74 -6.26 4.78
C THR A 31 4.15 -6.64 5.21
N ASP A 32 4.31 -7.50 6.20
CA ASP A 32 5.63 -7.95 6.65
C ASP A 32 6.42 -8.68 5.55
N LEU A 33 5.75 -9.51 4.74
CA LEU A 33 6.37 -10.17 3.58
C LEU A 33 6.84 -9.16 2.51
N ILE A 34 6.03 -8.13 2.25
CA ILE A 34 6.36 -7.04 1.31
C ILE A 34 7.56 -6.23 1.83
N LEU A 35 7.57 -5.90 3.11
CA LEU A 35 8.67 -5.16 3.75
C LEU A 35 10.00 -5.91 3.68
N GLN A 36 9.97 -7.25 3.70
CA GLN A 36 11.15 -8.09 3.53
C GLN A 36 11.67 -8.14 2.08
N ASN A 37 10.84 -7.79 1.10
CA ASN A 37 11.14 -7.94 -0.32
C ASN A 37 10.74 -6.67 -1.11
N PRO A 38 11.47 -5.55 -0.94
CA PRO A 38 11.07 -4.25 -1.48
C PRO A 38 10.93 -4.21 -3.01
N ASN A 39 11.61 -5.10 -3.72
CA ASN A 39 11.50 -5.25 -5.17
C ASN A 39 10.09 -5.67 -5.63
N LEU A 40 9.26 -6.25 -4.75
CA LEU A 40 7.87 -6.59 -5.06
C LEU A 40 7.03 -5.37 -5.41
N THR A 41 7.32 -4.22 -4.79
CA THR A 41 6.47 -3.02 -4.92
C THR A 41 7.01 -1.98 -5.88
N TYR A 42 8.23 -2.14 -6.37
CA TYR A 42 8.88 -1.16 -7.25
C TYR A 42 8.07 -0.89 -8.53
N ASN A 43 7.32 -1.88 -9.01
CA ASN A 43 6.59 -1.82 -10.28
C ASN A 43 5.07 -1.68 -10.15
N ILE A 44 4.55 -1.33 -8.96
CA ILE A 44 3.10 -1.13 -8.78
C ILE A 44 2.65 0.05 -9.61
N ARG A 45 1.80 -0.21 -10.62
CA ARG A 45 1.20 0.85 -11.45
C ARG A 45 -0.21 1.21 -11.02
N LYS A 46 -0.92 0.29 -10.37
CA LYS A 46 -2.27 0.49 -9.85
C LYS A 46 -2.31 0.13 -8.38
N LEU A 47 -2.74 1.07 -7.55
CA LEU A 47 -2.92 0.91 -6.12
C LEU A 47 -4.40 1.07 -5.79
N LYS A 48 -5.03 0.04 -5.20
CA LYS A 48 -6.39 0.12 -4.66
C LYS A 48 -6.39 -0.25 -3.18
N LEU A 49 -6.83 0.67 -2.33
CA LEU A 49 -6.88 0.50 -0.89
C LEU A 49 -8.31 0.69 -0.40
N ASP A 50 -8.88 -0.38 0.14
CA ASP A 50 -10.16 -0.42 0.82
C ASP A 50 -10.00 -1.21 2.12
N ILE A 51 -9.24 -0.63 3.06
CA ILE A 51 -8.86 -1.27 4.31
C ILE A 51 -8.64 -0.25 5.43
N SER A 52 -9.03 -0.66 6.63
CA SER A 52 -8.73 0.03 7.88
C SER A 52 -7.97 -0.93 8.79
N CYS A 53 -6.66 -0.75 8.94
CA CYS A 53 -5.86 -1.59 9.84
C CYS A 53 -4.72 -0.81 10.48
N PRO A 54 -4.20 -1.25 11.65
CA PRO A 54 -3.05 -0.61 12.31
C PRO A 54 -1.81 -0.52 11.42
N ASN A 55 -1.53 -1.57 10.64
CA ASN A 55 -0.33 -1.63 9.79
C ASN A 55 -0.44 -0.81 8.50
N LEU A 56 -1.59 -0.19 8.22
CA LEU A 56 -1.79 0.67 7.05
C LEU A 56 -0.75 1.80 7.02
N ILE A 57 -0.48 2.43 8.17
CA ILE A 57 0.49 3.53 8.25
C ILE A 57 1.89 3.07 7.84
N GLN A 58 2.32 1.89 8.32
CA GLN A 58 3.63 1.34 7.99
C GLN A 58 3.72 0.97 6.50
N PHE A 59 2.65 0.41 5.94
CA PHE A 59 2.56 0.11 4.52
C PHE A 59 2.60 1.38 3.65
N LEU A 60 1.83 2.41 4.00
CA LEU A 60 1.83 3.69 3.27
C LEU A 60 3.20 4.38 3.34
N LYS A 61 3.85 4.38 4.51
CA LYS A 61 5.21 4.90 4.67
C LYS A 61 6.19 4.17 3.77
N PHE A 62 6.08 2.84 3.69
CA PHE A 62 6.94 2.02 2.84
C PHE A 62 6.71 2.29 1.35
N LEU A 63 5.46 2.40 0.90
CA LEU A 63 5.14 2.75 -0.49
C LEU A 63 5.72 4.11 -0.86
N TYR A 64 5.55 5.11 0.00
CA TYR A 64 6.14 6.43 -0.20
C TYR A 64 7.66 6.38 -0.43
N THR A 65 8.39 5.58 0.33
CA THR A 65 9.87 5.53 0.23
C THR A 65 10.39 4.64 -0.89
N ASN A 66 9.59 3.70 -1.41
CA ASN A 66 10.07 2.64 -2.31
C ASN A 66 9.29 2.53 -3.64
N CYS A 67 8.22 3.30 -3.82
CA CYS A 67 7.35 3.19 -4.98
C CYS A 67 7.05 4.58 -5.58
N ASN A 68 7.54 4.80 -6.80
CA ASN A 68 7.34 6.04 -7.58
C ASN A 68 6.75 5.77 -8.98
N SER A 69 6.29 4.54 -9.22
CA SER A 69 5.78 4.05 -10.51
C SER A 69 4.25 4.00 -10.59
N ILE A 70 3.54 4.41 -9.53
CA ILE A 70 2.08 4.33 -9.45
C ILE A 70 1.47 5.33 -10.43
N SER A 71 0.61 4.80 -11.31
CA SER A 71 -0.11 5.55 -12.33
C SER A 71 -1.60 5.74 -12.01
N MET A 72 -2.14 4.92 -11.11
CA MET A 72 -3.53 4.97 -10.69
C MET A 72 -3.65 4.65 -9.20
N ILE A 73 -4.34 5.51 -8.47
CA ILE A 73 -4.67 5.31 -7.05
C ILE A 73 -6.19 5.27 -6.91
N VAL A 74 -6.69 4.30 -6.17
CA VAL A 74 -8.10 4.16 -5.77
C VAL A 74 -8.13 4.03 -4.27
N LEU A 75 -8.72 5.01 -3.60
CA LEU A 75 -8.90 5.02 -2.15
C LEU A 75 -10.39 4.88 -1.89
N ASN A 76 -10.78 3.79 -1.23
CA ASN A 76 -12.15 3.61 -0.76
C ASN A 76 -12.20 3.93 0.75
N SER A 77 -13.03 3.22 1.51
CA SER A 77 -13.28 3.42 2.94
C SER A 77 -12.04 3.17 3.81
N LEU A 78 -11.14 4.15 3.84
CA LEU A 78 -10.02 4.22 4.76
C LEU A 78 -10.50 4.73 6.11
N TYR A 79 -10.98 3.83 6.96
CA TYR A 79 -11.27 4.18 8.35
C TYR A 79 -9.97 4.21 9.15
N SER A 80 -9.79 5.24 9.97
CA SER A 80 -8.69 5.29 10.93
C SER A 80 -9.17 6.04 12.18
N THR A 81 -8.57 5.75 13.33
CA THR A 81 -8.73 6.60 14.52
C THR A 81 -8.29 8.03 14.18
N VAL A 82 -8.77 9.04 14.93
CA VAL A 82 -8.46 10.46 14.67
C VAL A 82 -6.95 10.70 14.62
N ASP A 83 -6.19 10.12 15.56
CA ASP A 83 -4.72 10.22 15.58
C ASP A 83 -4.06 9.58 14.36
N ASN A 84 -4.58 8.43 13.91
CA ASN A 84 -4.08 7.75 12.73
C ASN A 84 -4.49 8.44 11.42
N ARG A 85 -5.58 9.21 11.42
CA ARG A 85 -6.11 9.89 10.23
C ARG A 85 -5.13 10.91 9.69
N LEU A 86 -4.56 11.75 10.55
CA LEU A 86 -3.57 12.75 10.13
C LEU A 86 -2.32 12.10 9.52
N LEU A 87 -1.89 10.97 10.08
CA LEU A 87 -0.76 10.21 9.55
C LEU A 87 -1.09 9.55 8.20
N VAL A 88 -2.28 8.96 8.07
CA VAL A 88 -2.75 8.37 6.81
C VAL A 88 -2.82 9.45 5.73
N GLU A 89 -3.45 10.60 6.00
CA GLU A 89 -3.54 11.72 5.06
C GLU A 89 -2.14 12.25 4.68
N LYS A 90 -1.22 12.37 5.65
CA LYS A 90 0.17 12.77 5.41
C LYS A 90 0.90 11.80 4.48
N TYR A 91 0.85 10.49 4.76
CA TYR A 91 1.56 9.51 3.94
C TYR A 91 0.92 9.32 2.56
N LEU A 92 -0.40 9.38 2.45
CA LEU A 92 -1.08 9.37 1.15
C LEU A 92 -0.68 10.56 0.29
N SER A 93 -0.62 11.77 0.88
CA SER A 93 -0.16 12.96 0.18
C SER A 93 1.27 12.79 -0.35
N GLN A 94 2.15 12.21 0.48
CA GLN A 94 3.54 11.92 0.09
C GLN A 94 3.64 10.86 -1.02
N ILE A 95 2.81 9.81 -0.97
CA ILE A 95 2.69 8.84 -2.07
C ILE A 95 2.29 9.59 -3.34
N ILE A 96 1.20 10.36 -3.32
CA ILE A 96 0.70 11.08 -4.50
C ILE A 96 1.77 11.99 -5.12
N ILE A 97 2.49 12.76 -4.30
CA ILE A 97 3.51 13.73 -4.76
C ILE A 97 4.76 13.03 -5.33
N SER A 98 5.12 11.85 -4.82
CA SER A 98 6.32 11.13 -5.25
C SER A 98 6.18 10.36 -6.57
N GLN A 99 4.97 10.25 -7.12
CA GLN A 99 4.75 9.47 -8.35
C GLN A 99 5.11 10.26 -9.62
N HIS A 100 5.91 9.66 -10.50
CA HIS A 100 6.30 10.31 -11.76
C HIS A 100 5.23 10.24 -12.86
N ASN A 101 4.35 9.25 -12.81
CA ASN A 101 3.42 8.91 -13.89
C ASN A 101 1.96 8.81 -13.41
N LEU A 102 1.60 9.53 -12.35
CA LEU A 102 0.24 9.50 -11.80
C LEU A 102 -0.75 10.12 -12.79
N LYS A 103 -1.70 9.31 -13.27
CA LYS A 103 -2.71 9.71 -14.25
C LYS A 103 -4.10 9.86 -13.65
N LYS A 104 -4.39 9.10 -12.59
CA LYS A 104 -5.74 9.01 -12.04
C LYS A 104 -5.71 8.77 -10.53
N ILE A 105 -6.55 9.51 -9.82
CA ILE A 105 -6.89 9.29 -8.41
C ILE A 105 -8.41 9.15 -8.35
N LEU A 106 -8.89 8.14 -7.64
CA LEU A 106 -10.30 7.92 -7.33
C LEU A 106 -10.47 7.86 -5.81
N PHE A 107 -11.52 8.52 -5.34
CA PHE A 107 -11.97 8.56 -3.95
C PHE A 107 -13.40 7.99 -3.87
#